data_AF-A0A7C2Z691-F1
#
_entry.id   AF-A0A7C2Z691-F1
#
_cell.length_a   1.000
_cell.length_b   1.000
_cell.length_c   1.000
_cell.angle_alpha   90.00
_cell.angle_beta   90.00
_cell.angle_gamma   90.00
#
_symmetry.space_group_name_H-M   'P 1'
#
loop_
_entity.id
_entity.type
_entity.pdbx_description
1 polymer ?
#
loop_
_entity_poly.entity_id
_entity_poly.type
_entity_poly.pdbx_seq_one_letter_code
_entity_poly.pdbx_strand_id
1 'polypeptide(L)'
;MRCLTCGVEIAEGRQYCDRCAAFAGGAPTASGASDALSKIVPYKNKPALIGYYLAVFSLIPCIGLLLAIAAVALGVRGLAVARETPQAHGKAHAWIAIVLGGLMLVLQGACGVMFALALRAPS
;
A
#
# COMPACT_ATOMS: atom_id res chain seq x y z
N MET A 1 -39.26 4.18 -9.78
CA MET A 1 -39.53 4.96 -8.54
C MET A 1 -39.95 6.39 -8.89
N ARG A 2 -40.78 7.08 -8.09
CA ARG A 2 -41.22 8.46 -8.37
C ARG A 2 -40.49 9.45 -7.47
N CYS A 3 -40.14 10.62 -8.01
CA CYS A 3 -39.52 11.69 -7.22
C CYS A 3 -40.54 12.24 -6.19
N LEU A 4 -40.14 12.32 -4.92
CA LEU A 4 -40.99 12.85 -3.83
C LEU A 4 -41.21 14.37 -3.93
N THR A 5 -40.36 15.07 -4.68
CA THR A 5 -40.42 16.53 -4.83
C THR A 5 -41.25 16.97 -6.03
N CYS A 6 -41.15 16.28 -7.18
CA CYS A 6 -41.86 16.69 -8.41
C CYS A 6 -42.74 15.62 -9.04
N GLY A 7 -42.82 14.41 -8.47
CA GLY A 7 -43.72 13.35 -8.92
C GLY A 7 -43.34 12.67 -10.24
N VAL A 8 -42.27 13.10 -10.93
CA VAL A 8 -41.83 12.47 -12.19
C VAL A 8 -41.31 11.04 -11.97
N GLU A 9 -41.54 10.16 -12.95
CA GLU A 9 -40.96 8.82 -12.93
C GLU A 9 -39.45 8.87 -13.20
N ILE A 10 -38.70 8.22 -12.32
CA ILE A 10 -37.26 8.06 -12.43
C ILE A 10 -37.00 6.72 -13.10
N ALA A 11 -36.24 6.76 -14.19
CA ALA A 11 -35.79 5.58 -14.92
C ALA A 11 -35.06 4.59 -13.99
N GLU A 12 -35.26 3.29 -14.23
CA GLU A 12 -34.65 2.21 -13.46
C GLU A 12 -33.11 2.38 -13.42
N GLY A 13 -32.52 2.42 -12.22
CA GLY A 13 -31.07 2.58 -12.03
C GLY A 13 -30.57 4.02 -11.90
N ARG A 14 -31.41 5.06 -12.06
CA ARG A 14 -30.99 6.44 -11.84
C ARG A 14 -31.13 6.87 -10.37
N GLN A 15 -30.03 7.39 -9.84
CA GLN A 15 -29.86 7.77 -8.43
C GLN A 15 -30.31 9.20 -8.11
N TYR A 16 -30.67 9.98 -9.14
CA TYR A 16 -31.09 11.37 -8.98
C TYR A 16 -32.17 11.73 -10.01
N CYS A 17 -32.95 12.75 -9.65
CA CYS A 17 -33.97 13.31 -10.54
C CYS A 17 -33.37 14.44 -11.39
N ASP A 18 -33.32 14.30 -12.72
CA ASP A 18 -32.78 15.33 -13.63
C ASP A 18 -33.41 16.71 -13.45
N ARG A 19 -34.69 16.75 -13.05
CA ARG A 19 -35.45 17.99 -12.94
C ARG A 19 -35.29 18.72 -11.60
N CYS A 20 -35.07 17.97 -10.52
CA CYS A 20 -35.07 18.53 -9.16
C CYS A 20 -33.73 18.38 -8.44
N ALA A 21 -32.82 17.55 -8.97
CA ALA A 21 -31.57 17.11 -8.34
C ALA A 21 -31.73 16.51 -6.92
N ALA A 22 -32.95 16.50 -6.36
CA ALA A 22 -33.24 16.01 -5.04
C ALA A 22 -32.95 14.51 -4.98
N PHE A 23 -32.05 14.15 -4.05
CA PHE A 23 -31.64 12.79 -3.75
C PHE A 23 -32.87 11.94 -3.40
N ALA A 24 -33.43 11.27 -4.40
CA ALA A 24 -34.44 10.25 -4.19
C ALA A 24 -33.73 9.00 -3.67
N GLY A 25 -33.47 8.96 -2.36
CA GLY A 25 -33.13 7.74 -1.63
C GLY A 25 -31.68 7.29 -1.72
N GLY A 26 -30.85 7.78 -0.79
CA GLY A 26 -29.57 7.19 -0.43
C GLY A 26 -28.44 7.54 -1.39
N ALA A 27 -27.37 8.14 -0.87
CA ALA A 27 -26.12 8.23 -1.61
C ALA A 27 -25.74 6.83 -2.10
N PRO A 28 -25.25 6.66 -3.35
CA PRO A 28 -24.48 5.46 -3.68
C PRO A 28 -23.43 5.31 -2.60
N THR A 29 -23.57 4.30 -1.75
CA THR A 29 -22.46 3.90 -0.90
C THR A 29 -21.37 3.50 -1.88
N ALA A 30 -20.31 4.29 -1.95
CA ALA A 30 -19.12 4.02 -2.74
C ALA A 30 -18.34 2.83 -2.14
N SER A 31 -19.04 1.83 -1.60
CA SER A 31 -18.51 0.63 -0.96
C SER A 31 -17.59 -0.11 -1.92
N GLY A 32 -17.93 -0.19 -3.21
CA GLY A 32 -17.05 -0.79 -4.23
C GLY A 32 -15.73 -0.04 -4.45
N ALA A 33 -15.71 1.30 -4.39
CA ALA A 33 -14.50 2.09 -4.58
C ALA A 33 -13.58 2.05 -3.35
N SER A 34 -14.16 2.09 -2.15
CA SER A 34 -13.41 1.94 -0.90
C SER A 34 -12.79 0.55 -0.76
N ASP A 35 -13.50 -0.50 -1.20
CA ASP A 35 -13.00 -1.88 -1.13
C ASP A 35 -11.90 -2.14 -2.18
N ALA A 36 -12.02 -1.56 -3.37
CA ALA A 36 -10.97 -1.60 -4.39
C ALA A 36 -9.71 -0.84 -3.95
N LEU A 37 -9.86 0.34 -3.36
CA LEU A 37 -8.74 1.11 -2.82
C LEU A 37 -8.07 0.41 -1.63
N SER A 38 -8.83 -0.27 -0.76
CA SER A 38 -8.28 -1.02 0.37
C SER A 38 -7.43 -2.23 -0.06
N LYS A 39 -7.70 -2.80 -1.24
CA LYS A 39 -6.86 -3.85 -1.85
C LYS A 39 -5.55 -3.30 -2.41
N ILE A 40 -5.57 -2.09 -2.97
CA ILE A 40 -4.39 -1.44 -3.57
C ILE A 40 -3.48 -0.86 -2.49
N VAL A 41 -4.06 -0.14 -1.52
CA VAL A 41 -3.32 0.47 -0.40
C VAL A 41 -3.80 -0.18 0.89
N PRO A 42 -3.05 -1.16 1.44
CA PRO A 42 -3.46 -1.91 2.62
C PRO A 42 -3.28 -1.06 3.90
N TYR A 43 -4.16 -0.08 4.12
CA TYR A 43 -4.11 0.81 5.31
C TYR A 43 -4.28 0.06 6.63
N LYS A 44 -4.97 -1.09 6.60
CA LYS A 44 -5.18 -1.96 7.76
C LYS A 44 -3.91 -2.74 8.14
N ASN A 45 -2.93 -2.85 7.23
CA ASN A 45 -1.64 -3.49 7.47
C ASN A 45 -0.51 -2.46 7.46
N LYS A 46 -0.48 -1.62 8.51
CA LYS A 46 0.56 -0.61 8.74
C LYS A 46 1.99 -1.15 8.61
N PRO A 47 2.37 -2.33 9.15
CA PRO A 47 3.75 -2.79 9.02
C PRO A 47 4.13 -3.16 7.57
N ALA A 48 3.22 -3.72 6.77
CA ALA A 48 3.49 -3.98 5.36
C ALA A 48 3.66 -2.67 4.55
N LEU A 49 2.86 -1.65 4.86
CA LEU A 49 2.94 -0.35 4.21
C LEU A 49 4.25 0.38 4.56
N ILE A 50 4.61 0.42 5.85
CA ILE A 50 5.87 1.03 6.31
C ILE A 50 7.07 0.26 5.75
N GLY A 51 7.01 -1.08 5.74
CA GLY A 51 8.05 -1.92 5.15
C GLY A 51 8.27 -1.62 3.66
N TYR A 52 7.18 -1.43 2.90
CA TYR A 52 7.27 -1.03 1.49
C TYR A 52 7.94 0.34 1.31
N TYR A 53 7.53 1.36 2.08
CA TYR A 53 8.16 2.67 2.01
C TYR A 53 9.64 2.61 2.38
N LEU A 54 9.99 1.89 3.45
CA LEU A 54 11.40 1.73 3.84
C LEU A 54 12.23 1.00 2.77
N ALA A 55 11.66 0.01 2.08
CA ALA A 55 12.33 -0.64 0.96
C ALA A 55 12.57 0.32 -0.21
N VAL A 56 11.60 1.17 -0.56
CA VAL A 56 11.75 2.20 -1.60
C VAL A 56 12.78 3.26 -1.18
N PHE A 57 12.75 3.72 0.08
CA PHE A 57 13.74 4.67 0.59
C PHE A 57 15.15 4.05 0.75
N SER A 58 15.25 2.72 0.89
CA SER A 58 16.53 2.02 0.93
C SER A 58 17.32 2.09 -0.38
N LEU A 59 16.66 2.51 -1.47
CA LEU A 59 17.31 2.77 -2.76
C LEU A 59 18.31 3.92 -2.68
N ILE A 60 18.18 4.81 -1.68
CA ILE A 60 19.14 5.90 -1.44
C ILE A 60 20.47 5.29 -0.93
N PRO A 61 21.58 5.49 -1.64
CA PRO A 61 22.87 4.96 -1.24
C PRO A 61 23.32 5.51 0.13
N CYS A 62 24.09 4.72 0.89
CA CYS A 62 24.62 5.00 2.23
C CYS A 62 23.62 4.92 3.40
N ILE A 63 22.46 5.57 3.32
CA ILE A 63 21.42 5.49 4.38
C ILE A 63 20.61 4.18 4.24
N GLY A 64 20.56 3.63 3.02
CA GLY A 64 19.71 2.50 2.69
C GLY A 64 20.05 1.18 3.38
N LEU A 65 21.26 0.99 3.92
CA LEU A 65 21.61 -0.27 4.60
C LEU A 65 20.78 -0.50 5.87
N LEU A 66 20.68 0.50 6.74
CA LEU A 66 19.89 0.42 7.97
C LEU A 66 18.39 0.34 7.66
N LEU A 67 17.94 1.09 6.65
CA LEU A 67 16.55 1.08 6.21
C LEU A 67 16.16 -0.26 5.57
N ALA A 68 17.06 -0.92 4.86
CA ALA A 68 16.83 -2.22 4.25
C ALA A 68 16.64 -3.32 5.30
N ILE A 69 17.45 -3.31 6.38
CA ILE A 69 17.27 -4.24 7.52
C ILE A 69 15.89 -4.04 8.15
N ALA A 70 15.52 -2.79 8.42
CA ALA A 70 14.21 -2.46 8.98
C ALA A 70 13.06 -2.86 8.03
N ALA A 71 13.22 -2.66 6.73
CA ALA A 71 12.24 -3.02 5.71
C ALA A 71 11.97 -4.54 5.67
N VAL A 72 13.01 -5.37 5.75
CA VAL A 72 12.87 -6.83 5.78
C VAL A 72 12.15 -7.29 7.06
N ALA A 73 12.53 -6.76 8.22
CA ALA A 73 11.89 -7.10 9.49
C ALA A 73 10.40 -6.70 9.53
N LEU A 74 10.08 -5.50 9.03
CA LEU A 74 8.70 -5.01 8.91
C LEU A 74 7.91 -5.77 7.83
N GLY A 75 8.55 -6.22 6.75
CA GLY A 75 7.94 -7.07 5.73
C GLY A 75 7.52 -8.44 6.27
N VAL A 76 8.37 -9.09 7.07
CA VAL A 76 8.04 -10.37 7.74
C VAL A 76 6.88 -10.20 8.71
N ARG A 77 6.90 -9.13 9.53
CA ARG A 77 5.79 -8.79 10.43
C ARG A 77 4.50 -8.47 9.68
N GLY A 78 4.59 -7.73 8.58
CA GLY A 78 3.46 -7.43 7.69
C GLY A 78 2.85 -8.68 7.06
N LEU A 79 3.67 -9.68 6.75
CA LEU A 79 3.20 -10.97 6.24
C LEU A 79 2.50 -11.80 7.33
N ALA A 80 2.98 -11.76 8.57
CA ALA A 80 2.31 -12.39 9.71
C ALA A 80 0.92 -11.76 9.96
N VAL A 81 0.83 -10.42 9.99
CA VAL A 81 -0.46 -9.70 10.14
C VAL A 81 -1.42 -10.02 9.00
N ALA A 82 -0.93 -10.11 7.75
CA ALA A 82 -1.75 -10.49 6.60
C ALA A 82 -2.21 -11.96 6.61
N ARG A 83 -1.54 -12.83 7.38
CA ARG A 83 -1.95 -14.21 7.62
C ARG A 83 -2.99 -14.32 8.73
N GLU A 84 -2.81 -13.59 9.83
CA GLU A 84 -3.74 -13.57 10.96
C GLU A 84 -5.04 -12.84 10.65
N THR A 85 -4.98 -11.77 9.86
CA THR A 85 -6.15 -10.98 9.43
C THR A 85 -6.21 -10.86 7.90
N PRO A 86 -6.86 -11.81 7.21
CA PRO A 86 -6.95 -11.81 5.73
C PRO A 86 -7.62 -10.54 5.17
N GLN A 87 -8.53 -9.93 5.95
CA GLN A 87 -9.21 -8.68 5.61
C GLN A 87 -8.30 -7.44 5.66
N ALA A 88 -7.10 -7.54 6.26
CA ALA A 88 -6.16 -6.43 6.32
C ALA A 88 -5.41 -6.20 4.99
N HIS A 89 -5.43 -7.20 4.09
CA HIS A 89 -4.71 -7.19 2.81
C HIS A 89 -3.19 -6.87 2.99
N GLY A 90 -2.44 -6.70 1.90
CA GLY A 90 -1.04 -6.26 1.96
C GLY A 90 0.04 -7.34 1.82
N LYS A 91 -0.31 -8.57 1.42
CA LYS A 91 0.68 -9.62 1.07
C LYS A 91 1.64 -9.16 -0.02
N ALA A 92 1.14 -8.44 -1.04
CA ALA A 92 1.98 -7.90 -2.12
C ALA A 92 2.99 -6.88 -1.59
N HIS A 93 2.57 -5.93 -0.75
CA HIS A 93 3.45 -4.94 -0.14
C HIS A 93 4.49 -5.58 0.80
N ALA A 94 4.09 -6.60 1.57
CA ALA A 94 5.03 -7.36 2.41
C ALA A 94 6.09 -8.10 1.59
N TRP A 95 5.70 -8.75 0.49
CA TRP A 95 6.64 -9.41 -0.42
C TRP A 95 7.59 -8.42 -1.10
N ILE A 96 7.09 -7.27 -1.56
CA ILE A 96 7.94 -6.22 -2.14
C ILE A 96 8.94 -5.73 -1.08
N ALA A 97 8.50 -5.48 0.15
CA ALA A 97 9.39 -5.06 1.24
C ALA A 97 10.52 -6.07 1.50
N ILE A 98 10.22 -7.37 1.50
CA ILE A 98 11.20 -8.44 1.72
C ILE A 98 12.16 -8.58 0.53
N VAL A 99 11.63 -8.65 -0.70
CA VAL A 99 12.44 -8.90 -1.90
C VAL A 99 13.28 -7.68 -2.25
N LEU A 100 12.66 -6.50 -2.34
CA LEU A 100 13.37 -5.27 -2.67
C LEU A 100 14.32 -4.85 -1.55
N GLY A 101 13.87 -4.92 -0.29
CA GLY A 101 14.72 -4.63 0.87
C GLY A 101 15.90 -5.60 0.98
N GLY A 102 15.67 -6.90 0.78
CA GLY A 102 16.74 -7.91 0.81
C GLY A 102 17.75 -7.73 -0.33
N LEU A 103 17.28 -7.47 -1.55
CA LEU A 103 18.14 -7.21 -2.69
C LEU A 103 19.02 -5.97 -2.47
N MET A 104 18.42 -4.88 -1.98
CA MET A 104 19.15 -3.63 -1.72
C MET A 104 20.12 -3.77 -0.54
N LEU A 105 19.78 -4.57 0.47
CA LEU A 105 20.67 -4.91 1.58
C LEU A 105 21.94 -5.63 1.09
N VAL A 106 21.78 -6.62 0.20
CA VAL A 106 22.91 -7.38 -0.37
C VAL A 106 23.76 -6.48 -1.27
N LEU A 107 23.15 -5.71 -2.17
CA LEU A 107 23.86 -4.80 -3.07
C LEU A 107 24.62 -3.71 -2.32
N GLN A 108 23.97 -2.98 -1.42
CA GLN A 108 24.63 -1.93 -0.65
C GLN A 108 25.63 -2.51 0.36
N GLY A 109 25.33 -3.66 0.95
CA GLY A 109 26.25 -4.36 1.85
C GLY A 109 27.53 -4.78 1.14
N ALA A 110 27.41 -5.43 -0.02
CA ALA A 110 28.57 -5.85 -0.82
C ALA A 110 29.39 -4.64 -1.31
N CYS A 111 28.72 -3.60 -1.80
CA CYS A 111 29.39 -2.38 -2.27
C CYS A 111 30.12 -1.65 -1.11
N GLY A 112 29.48 -1.56 0.07
CA GLY A 112 30.08 -0.98 1.26
C GLY A 112 31.28 -1.78 1.79
N VAL A 113 31.19 -3.11 1.79
CA VAL A 113 32.32 -3.98 2.17
C VAL A 113 33.47 -3.84 1.18
N MET A 114 33.21 -3.86 -0.13
CA MET A 114 34.24 -3.66 -1.15
C MET A 114 34.92 -2.29 -1.03
N PHE A 115 34.16 -1.23 -0.75
CA PHE A 115 34.70 0.10 -0.50
C PHE A 115 35.57 0.14 0.76
N ALA A 116 35.12 -0.47 1.86
CA ALA A 116 35.90 -0.56 3.09
C ALA A 116 37.21 -1.36 2.90
N LEU A 117 37.18 -2.44 2.11
CA LEU A 117 38.36 -3.21 1.74
C LEU A 117 39.31 -2.41 0.85
N ALA A 118 38.79 -1.64 -0.11
CA ALA A 118 39.58 -0.76 -0.96
C ALA A 118 40.27 0.36 -0.15
N LEU A 119 39.61 0.93 0.84
CA LEU A 119 40.21 1.90 1.77
C LEU A 119 41.28 1.28 2.68
N ARG A 120 41.22 -0.05 2.89
CA ARG A 120 42.15 -0.80 3.74
C ARG A 120 43.29 -1.44 2.95
N ALA A 121 43.24 -1.41 1.62
CA ALA A 121 44.35 -1.83 0.78
C ALA A 121 45.47 -0.78 0.91
N PRO A 122 46.65 -1.14 1.46
CA PRO A 122 47.79 -0.24 1.42
C PRO A 122 48.18 -0.02 -0.04
N SER A 123 48.22 1.24 -0.46
CA SER A 123 48.76 1.72 -1.74
C SER A 123 50.22 1.36 -1.91
#